data_AF-A0A357I5L2-F1
#
_entry.id   AF-A0A357I5L2-F1
#
_cell.length_a   1.000
_cell.length_b   1.000
_cell.length_c   1.000
_cell.angle_alpha   90.00
_cell.angle_beta   90.00
_cell.angle_gamma   90.00
#
_symmetry.space_group_name_H-M   'P 1'
#
loop_
_entity.id
_entity.type
_entity.pdbx_description
1 polymer ?
#
loop_
_entity_poly.entity_id
_entity_poly.type
_entity_poly.pdbx_seq_one_letter_code
_entity_poly.pdbx_strand_id
1 'polypeptide(L)'
;MKKLFSAIIFSILAVATLASAAPRGPSFTPQRTLSTVEDFQALKVGDTVAQVCKVCDSVSTVEIKSKEQAMEYCKDGAMLNCPSCKKKATVTVRGPRPENPRRTVTYVDEHGEACMFLAKVTDVGETHKSIDRGPMTPHR
;
A
#
# COMPACT_ATOMS: atom_id res chain seq x y z
N MET A 1 5.81 -27.84 69.81
CA MET A 1 6.52 -29.04 69.33
C MET A 1 6.15 -29.29 67.87
N LYS A 2 7.17 -29.43 67.03
CA LYS A 2 7.22 -30.18 65.77
C LYS A 2 6.24 -29.73 64.65
N LYS A 3 6.67 -28.89 63.71
CA LYS A 3 7.66 -29.11 62.63
C LYS A 3 6.98 -29.61 61.33
N LEU A 4 7.26 -28.84 60.28
CA LEU A 4 7.46 -29.25 58.88
C LEU A 4 6.21 -29.61 58.05
N PHE A 5 5.56 -28.55 57.53
CA PHE A 5 5.05 -28.54 56.15
C PHE A 5 6.27 -28.64 55.22
N SER A 6 6.56 -29.75 54.54
CA SER A 6 5.85 -30.40 53.42
C SER A 6 5.90 -29.59 52.12
N ALA A 7 6.60 -30.20 51.13
CA ALA A 7 6.55 -30.00 49.67
C ALA A 7 6.99 -28.62 49.13
N ILE A 8 8.20 -28.48 48.54
CA ILE A 8 8.54 -28.79 47.13
C ILE A 8 7.45 -28.33 46.15
N ILE A 9 7.76 -27.35 45.29
CA ILE A 9 7.68 -27.44 43.82
C ILE A 9 8.29 -26.16 43.21
N PHE A 10 9.38 -26.37 42.47
CA PHE A 10 9.94 -25.49 41.47
C PHE A 10 8.90 -25.19 40.39
N SER A 11 8.63 -23.92 40.10
CA SER A 11 8.00 -23.50 38.83
C SER A 11 8.59 -22.17 38.38
N ILE A 12 9.73 -22.25 37.68
CA ILE A 12 10.29 -21.13 36.93
C ILE A 12 9.40 -20.97 35.70
N LEU A 13 8.60 -19.90 35.68
CA LEU A 13 7.75 -19.55 34.54
C LEU A 13 8.64 -19.03 33.41
N ALA A 14 9.07 -19.93 32.51
CA ALA A 14 9.66 -19.53 31.24
C ALA A 14 8.55 -19.04 30.31
N VAL A 15 8.28 -17.74 30.32
CA VAL A 15 7.40 -17.10 29.34
C VAL A 15 8.18 -17.02 28.03
N ALA A 16 8.12 -18.07 27.22
CA ALA A 16 8.52 -18.03 25.82
C ALA A 16 7.53 -17.11 25.10
N THR A 17 7.91 -15.85 24.91
CA THR A 17 7.19 -14.93 24.03
C THR A 17 7.27 -15.46 22.62
N LEU A 18 6.22 -16.14 22.16
CA LEU A 18 5.98 -16.32 20.73
C LEU A 18 5.75 -14.93 20.14
N ALA A 19 6.82 -14.35 19.57
CA ALA A 19 6.70 -13.24 18.65
C ALA A 19 5.97 -13.78 17.41
N SER A 20 4.65 -13.73 17.43
CA SER A 20 3.82 -14.00 16.26
C SER A 20 4.20 -12.97 15.20
N ALA A 21 5.09 -13.36 14.28
CA ALA A 21 5.25 -12.67 13.01
C ALA A 21 3.89 -12.76 12.31
N ALA A 22 3.04 -11.76 12.51
CA ALA A 22 1.82 -11.62 11.75
C ALA A 22 2.22 -11.65 10.27
N PRO A 23 1.55 -12.45 9.42
CA PRO A 23 1.83 -12.44 8.00
C PRO A 23 1.68 -11.00 7.50
N ARG A 24 2.78 -10.44 7.00
CA ARG A 24 2.76 -9.15 6.32
C ARG A 24 1.75 -9.31 5.19
N GLY A 25 0.74 -8.44 5.18
CA GLY A 25 -0.31 -8.43 4.16
C GLY A 25 0.27 -8.33 2.74
N PRO A 26 -0.58 -8.48 1.71
CA PRO A 26 -0.15 -8.56 0.32
C PRO A 26 0.90 -7.50 -0.04
N SER A 27 2.05 -7.95 -0.53
CA SER A 27 3.15 -7.06 -0.92
C SER A 27 2.80 -6.38 -2.24
N PHE A 28 2.58 -5.07 -2.19
CA PHE A 28 2.27 -4.23 -3.34
C PHE A 28 3.56 -3.69 -3.98
N THR A 29 3.77 -3.95 -5.27
CA THR A 29 4.85 -3.31 -6.04
C THR A 29 4.23 -2.31 -7.02
N PRO A 30 4.28 -0.99 -6.76
CA PRO A 30 3.81 0.00 -7.71
C PRO A 30 4.70 -0.03 -8.95
N GLN A 31 4.16 -0.46 -10.10
CA GLN A 31 4.92 -0.48 -11.34
C GLN A 31 5.03 0.93 -11.94
N ARG A 32 3.92 1.67 -11.96
CA ARG A 32 3.86 3.01 -12.55
C ARG A 32 2.80 3.88 -11.89
N THR A 33 3.22 5.05 -11.44
CA THR A 33 2.32 6.13 -11.00
C THR A 33 1.53 6.66 -12.19
N LEU A 34 0.23 6.82 -12.00
CA LEU A 34 -0.68 7.47 -12.94
C LEU A 34 -0.62 8.98 -12.67
N SER A 35 0.06 9.71 -13.54
CA SER A 35 0.33 11.14 -13.33
C SER A 35 -0.12 12.00 -14.51
N THR A 36 -0.67 11.40 -15.55
CA THR A 36 -1.16 12.11 -16.74
C THR A 36 -2.54 11.64 -17.13
N VAL A 37 -3.36 12.50 -17.75
CA VAL A 37 -4.70 12.13 -18.20
C VAL A 37 -4.65 10.92 -19.15
N GLU A 38 -3.61 10.83 -19.97
CA GLU A 38 -3.37 9.71 -20.88
C GLU A 38 -3.14 8.38 -20.14
N ASP A 39 -2.56 8.41 -18.93
CA ASP A 39 -2.39 7.20 -18.11
C ASP A 39 -3.75 6.64 -17.65
N PHE A 40 -4.69 7.51 -17.26
CA PHE A 40 -6.05 7.11 -16.88
C PHE A 40 -6.88 6.69 -18.12
N GLN A 41 -6.64 7.32 -19.27
CA GLN A 41 -7.19 6.88 -20.55
C GLN A 41 -6.62 5.53 -21.02
N ALA A 42 -5.46 5.10 -20.53
CA ALA A 42 -4.91 3.78 -20.84
C ALA A 42 -5.47 2.66 -19.93
N LEU A 43 -6.13 3.01 -18.81
CA LEU A 43 -6.73 2.02 -17.91
C LEU A 43 -7.90 1.28 -18.58
N LYS A 44 -7.94 -0.03 -18.34
CA LYS A 44 -8.98 -0.94 -18.82
C LYS A 44 -9.84 -1.43 -17.65
N VAL A 45 -11.05 -1.87 -17.96
CA VAL A 45 -11.89 -2.58 -16.99
C VAL A 45 -11.16 -3.85 -16.52
N GLY A 46 -11.16 -4.11 -15.22
CA GLY A 46 -10.41 -5.18 -14.58
C GLY A 46 -8.97 -4.81 -14.18
N ASP A 47 -8.43 -3.66 -14.61
CA ASP A 47 -7.15 -3.19 -14.09
C ASP A 47 -7.28 -2.86 -12.60
N THR A 48 -6.28 -3.24 -11.81
CA THR A 48 -6.19 -2.84 -10.39
C THR A 48 -5.30 -1.62 -10.25
N VAL A 49 -5.77 -0.64 -9.49
CA VAL A 49 -5.05 0.59 -9.17
C VAL A 49 -4.89 0.71 -7.67
N ALA A 50 -3.68 0.96 -7.20
CA ALA A 50 -3.41 1.30 -5.82
C ALA A 50 -3.57 2.80 -5.62
N GLN A 51 -4.43 3.18 -4.69
CA GLN A 51 -4.54 4.51 -4.12
C GLN A 51 -3.61 4.59 -2.90
N VAL A 52 -2.61 5.46 -2.98
CA VAL A 52 -1.61 5.64 -1.91
C VAL A 52 -1.81 7.01 -1.27
N CYS A 53 -2.12 7.03 0.01
CA CYS A 53 -2.28 8.24 0.80
C CYS A 53 -0.99 8.54 1.57
N LYS A 54 -0.35 9.67 1.28
CA LYS A 54 0.88 10.12 1.97
C LYS A 54 0.61 10.71 3.35
N VAL A 55 -0.64 11.02 3.68
CA VAL A 55 -0.99 11.65 4.95
C VAL A 55 -1.11 10.63 6.09
N CYS A 56 -1.48 9.40 5.77
CA CYS A 56 -1.63 8.33 6.76
C CYS A 56 -0.90 7.04 6.38
N ASP A 57 0.01 7.13 5.40
CA ASP A 57 0.82 6.03 4.87
C ASP A 57 0.03 4.76 4.54
N SER A 58 -1.19 4.94 4.03
CA SER A 58 -2.08 3.84 3.69
C SER A 58 -2.11 3.57 2.19
N VAL A 59 -2.31 2.29 1.85
CA VAL A 59 -2.50 1.82 0.49
C VAL A 59 -3.84 1.10 0.41
N SER A 60 -4.64 1.42 -0.60
CA SER A 60 -5.91 0.74 -0.87
C SER A 60 -5.98 0.40 -2.35
N THR A 61 -6.39 -0.81 -2.68
CA THR A 61 -6.53 -1.25 -4.08
C THR A 61 -7.97 -1.08 -4.55
N VAL A 62 -8.13 -0.57 -5.77
CA VAL A 62 -9.42 -0.39 -6.42
C VAL A 62 -9.34 -1.02 -7.81
N GLU A 63 -10.29 -1.91 -8.10
CA GLU A 63 -10.49 -2.43 -9.44
C GLU A 63 -11.28 -1.41 -10.28
N ILE A 64 -10.83 -1.18 -11.51
CA ILE A 64 -11.52 -0.35 -12.49
C ILE A 64 -12.71 -1.11 -13.04
N LYS A 65 -13.93 -0.68 -12.69
CA LYS A 65 -15.19 -1.29 -13.11
C LYS A 65 -15.73 -0.72 -14.41
N SER A 66 -15.38 0.53 -14.73
CA SER A 66 -15.82 1.19 -15.95
C SER A 66 -14.82 2.23 -16.40
N LYS A 67 -14.94 2.65 -17.66
CA LYS A 67 -14.05 3.69 -18.21
C LYS A 67 -14.32 5.04 -17.56
N GLU A 68 -15.58 5.33 -17.26
CA GLU A 68 -16.03 6.55 -16.60
C GLU A 68 -15.46 6.65 -15.19
N GLN A 69 -15.44 5.53 -14.44
CA GLN A 69 -14.80 5.48 -13.13
C GLN A 69 -13.30 5.84 -13.23
N ALA A 70 -12.59 5.29 -14.21
CA ALA A 70 -11.17 5.61 -14.42
C ALA A 70 -10.96 7.11 -14.73
N MET A 71 -11.84 7.70 -15.52
CA MET A 71 -11.76 9.13 -15.89
C MET A 71 -12.13 10.06 -14.73
N GLU A 72 -12.99 9.64 -13.81
CA GLU A 72 -13.31 10.43 -12.61
C GLU A 72 -12.06 10.63 -11.73
N TYR A 73 -11.12 9.67 -11.72
CA TYR A 73 -9.85 9.82 -10.99
C TYR A 73 -8.93 10.90 -11.56
N CYS A 74 -9.13 11.37 -12.80
CA CYS A 74 -8.31 12.43 -13.41
C CYS A 74 -9.12 13.66 -13.83
N LYS A 75 -10.35 13.80 -13.35
CA LYS A 75 -11.21 14.94 -13.66
C LYS A 75 -10.86 16.11 -12.75
N ASP A 76 -10.59 17.26 -13.35
CA ASP A 76 -10.23 18.47 -12.61
C ASP A 76 -11.35 18.88 -11.63
N GLY A 77 -10.96 19.21 -10.40
CA GLY A 77 -11.88 19.53 -9.30
C GLY A 77 -12.60 18.34 -8.67
N ALA A 78 -12.41 17.10 -9.15
CA ALA A 78 -12.99 15.92 -8.51
C ALA A 78 -12.39 15.73 -7.10
N MET A 79 -13.18 15.14 -6.20
CA MET A 79 -12.73 14.84 -4.84
C MET A 79 -12.55 13.33 -4.67
N LEU A 80 -11.38 12.94 -4.17
CA LEU A 80 -11.06 11.56 -3.87
C LEU A 80 -10.82 11.39 -2.36
N ASN A 81 -11.57 10.50 -1.73
CA ASN A 81 -11.44 10.24 -0.30
C ASN A 81 -10.42 9.13 -0.06
N CYS A 82 -9.53 9.31 0.93
CA CYS A 82 -8.73 8.21 1.45
C CYS A 82 -9.65 7.22 2.20
N PRO A 83 -9.66 5.93 1.85
CA PRO A 83 -10.49 4.93 2.53
C PRO A 83 -10.13 4.79 4.02
N SER A 84 -8.87 5.00 4.38
CA SER A 84 -8.35 4.83 5.74
C SER A 84 -8.61 6.05 6.63
N CYS A 85 -8.06 7.23 6.28
CA CYS A 85 -8.14 8.42 7.14
C CYS A 85 -9.29 9.38 6.81
N LYS A 86 -10.07 9.08 5.76
CA LYS A 86 -11.22 9.88 5.27
C LYS A 86 -10.90 11.32 4.83
N LYS A 87 -9.61 11.73 4.87
CA LYS A 87 -9.18 13.00 4.29
C LYS A 87 -9.45 13.03 2.78
N LYS A 88 -9.81 14.21 2.29
CA LYS A 88 -10.14 14.46 0.90
C LYS A 88 -8.91 14.94 0.15
N ALA A 89 -8.73 14.46 -1.06
CA ALA A 89 -7.79 14.99 -2.02
C ALA A 89 -8.56 15.59 -3.19
N THR A 90 -8.22 16.81 -3.59
CA THR A 90 -8.75 17.46 -4.78
C THR A 90 -7.87 17.12 -5.96
N VAL A 91 -8.48 16.67 -7.05
CA VAL A 91 -7.79 16.42 -8.31
C VAL A 91 -7.55 17.75 -9.00
N THR A 92 -6.29 18.02 -9.35
CA THR A 92 -5.88 19.19 -10.12
C THR A 92 -5.24 18.73 -11.42
N VAL A 93 -5.71 19.29 -12.54
CA VAL A 93 -5.17 18.99 -13.87
C VAL A 93 -4.46 20.22 -14.40
N ARG A 94 -3.14 20.11 -14.56
CA ARG A 94 -2.34 21.16 -15.20
C ARG A 94 -2.22 20.86 -16.68
N GLY A 95 -2.47 21.89 -17.49
CA GLY A 95 -2.31 21.84 -18.93
C GLY A 95 -0.88 21.49 -19.36
N PRO A 96 -0.69 21.17 -20.65
CA PRO A 96 0.62 20.87 -21.20
C PRO A 96 1.55 22.07 -21.02
N ARG A 97 2.82 21.78 -20.72
CA ARG A 97 3.90 22.76 -20.60
C ARG A 97 5.02 22.41 -21.57
N PRO A 98 5.92 23.34 -21.91
CA PRO A 98 7.07 23.04 -22.77
C PRO A 98 7.91 21.85 -22.27
N GLU A 99 8.01 21.72 -20.94
CA GLU A 99 8.72 20.64 -20.23
C GLU A 99 7.95 19.31 -20.21
N ASN A 100 6.62 19.34 -20.34
CA ASN A 100 5.77 18.16 -20.34
C ASN A 100 4.56 18.38 -21.26
N PRO A 101 4.54 17.80 -22.46
CA PRO A 101 3.47 18.00 -23.43
C PRO A 101 2.15 17.33 -23.01
N ARG A 102 2.11 16.63 -21.87
CA ARG A 102 0.93 15.93 -21.37
C ARG A 102 0.21 16.73 -20.28
N ARG A 103 -1.09 16.49 -20.15
CA ARG A 103 -1.89 17.05 -19.04
C ARG A 103 -1.57 16.28 -17.77
N THR A 104 -0.97 16.98 -16.80
CA THR A 104 -0.49 16.37 -15.54
C THR A 104 -1.60 16.39 -14.50
N VAL A 105 -1.79 15.27 -13.82
CA VAL A 105 -2.78 15.06 -12.76
C VAL A 105 -2.07 15.06 -11.42
N THR A 106 -2.54 15.86 -10.46
CA THR A 106 -2.01 15.90 -9.09
C THR A 106 -3.15 15.88 -8.08
N TYR A 107 -3.01 15.10 -7.02
CA TYR A 107 -3.97 15.03 -5.92
C TYR A 107 -3.45 15.85 -4.76
N VAL A 108 -4.15 16.94 -4.43
CA VAL A 108 -3.72 17.90 -3.41
C VAL A 108 -4.67 17.92 -2.23
N ASP A 109 -4.17 18.24 -1.05
CA ASP A 109 -5.00 18.50 0.13
C ASP A 109 -5.60 19.92 0.12
N GLU A 110 -6.16 20.34 1.26
CA GLU A 110 -6.74 21.67 1.45
C GLU A 110 -5.71 22.82 1.39
N HIS A 111 -4.43 22.52 1.57
CA HIS A 111 -3.32 23.47 1.48
C HIS A 111 -2.72 23.53 0.06
N GLY A 112 -3.19 22.68 -0.86
CA GLY A 112 -2.63 22.56 -2.20
C GLY A 112 -1.37 21.68 -2.26
N GLU A 113 -1.07 20.92 -1.21
CA GLU A 113 0.10 20.05 -1.14
C GLU A 113 -0.23 18.63 -1.63
N ALA A 114 0.71 18.02 -2.36
CA ALA A 114 0.51 16.70 -2.94
C ALA A 114 0.38 15.61 -1.86
N CYS A 115 -0.83 15.12 -1.65
CA CYS A 115 -1.18 14.27 -0.51
C CYS A 115 -1.50 12.82 -0.88
N MET A 116 -1.70 12.54 -2.17
CA MET A 116 -2.11 11.24 -2.68
C MET A 116 -1.56 11.00 -4.09
N PHE A 117 -1.44 9.73 -4.46
CA PHE A 117 -1.23 9.33 -5.86
C PHE A 117 -1.91 8.00 -6.14
N LEU A 118 -2.17 7.73 -7.42
CA LEU A 118 -2.62 6.43 -7.89
C LEU A 118 -1.52 5.74 -8.71
N ALA A 119 -1.43 4.42 -8.61
CA ALA A 119 -0.48 3.63 -9.37
C ALA A 119 -1.15 2.37 -9.92
N LYS A 120 -0.88 2.02 -11.18
CA LYS A 120 -1.35 0.75 -11.75
C LYS A 120 -0.59 -0.41 -11.11
N VAL A 121 -1.32 -1.46 -10.76
CA VAL A 121 -0.80 -2.72 -10.22
C VAL A 121 -0.89 -3.77 -11.33
N THR A 122 0.17 -4.53 -11.55
CA THR A 122 0.20 -5.59 -12.59
C THR A 122 0.25 -7.00 -12.03
N ASP A 123 0.44 -7.19 -10.72
CA ASP A 123 0.33 -8.49 -10.07
C ASP A 123 0.18 -8.31 -8.55
N VAL A 124 -0.77 -9.02 -7.92
CA VAL A 124 -0.72 -9.30 -6.47
C VAL A 124 0.20 -10.52 -6.35
N GLY A 125 1.50 -10.28 -6.51
CA GLY A 125 2.48 -11.36 -6.48
C GLY A 125 2.41 -12.10 -5.15
N GLU A 126 1.97 -13.36 -5.22
CA GLU A 126 2.35 -14.40 -4.27
C GLU A 126 3.83 -14.21 -3.92
N THR A 127 4.05 -14.15 -2.61
CA THR A 127 5.34 -14.22 -1.92
C THR A 127 6.52 -14.52 -2.83
N HIS A 128 7.46 -13.57 -2.85
CA HIS A 128 8.89 -13.83 -2.98
C HIS A 128 9.17 -15.27 -2.54
N LYS A 129 9.42 -16.16 -3.52
CA LYS A 129 9.95 -17.48 -3.23
C LYS A 129 11.22 -17.19 -2.44
N SER A 130 11.16 -17.50 -1.14
CA SER A 130 12.32 -17.64 -0.28
C SER A 130 13.42 -18.26 -1.15
N ILE A 131 14.49 -17.51 -1.38
CA ILE A 131 15.73 -18.13 -1.80
C ILE A 131 16.08 -18.99 -0.59
N ASP A 132 15.68 -20.26 -0.65
CA ASP A 132 16.23 -21.34 0.15
C ASP A 132 17.73 -21.31 -0.12
N ARG A 133 18.45 -20.48 0.63
CA ARG A 133 19.87 -20.71 0.86
C ARG A 133 19.89 -21.96 1.72
N GLY A 134 19.92 -23.10 1.04
CA GLY A 134 20.22 -24.38 1.66
C GLY A 134 21.45 -24.25 2.55
N PRO A 135 21.54 -25.07 3.60
CA PRO A 135 22.58 -24.94 4.61
C PRO A 135 23.96 -24.88 3.95
N MET A 136 24.69 -23.79 4.20
CA MET A 136 26.10 -23.66 3.89
C MET A 136 26.83 -24.84 4.53
N THR A 137 27.20 -25.82 3.71
CA THR A 137 28.16 -26.84 4.12
C THR A 137 29.55 -26.19 4.12
N PRO A 138 30.30 -26.26 5.23
CA PRO A 138 31.67 -25.77 5.25
C PRO A 138 32.54 -26.69 4.41
N HIS A 139 33.13 -26.16 3.34
CA HIS A 139 34.18 -26.85 2.61
C HIS A 139 35.38 -27.08 3.54
N ARG A 140 35.81 -28.34 3.60
CA ARG A 140 37.05 -28.80 4.22
C ARG A 140 38.18 -28.72 3.21
#